data_AF-A0A5C7UN54-F1
#
_entry.id   AF-A0A5C7UN54-F1
#
_cell.length_a   1.000
_cell.length_b   1.000
_cell.length_c   1.000
_cell.angle_alpha   90.00
_cell.angle_beta   90.00
_cell.angle_gamma   90.00
#
_symmetry.space_group_name_H-M   'P 1'
#
loop_
_entity.id
_entity.type
_entity.pdbx_description
1 polymer ?
#
loop_
_entity_poly.entity_id
_entity_poly.type
_entity_poly.pdbx_seq_one_letter_code
_entity_poly.pdbx_strand_id
1 'polypeptide(L)'
;MRKLILSSKKLQGSLILVYENGVLKSFVNEFKKPLNAIQEAEIKRVLQFNFSNVNALDYAAIGLDLVSYNAKSGGQRVALFCKAYKQKYGNSYLVSGKEGALLKQFPLTHEDDFEKIVAAYFECNEWWASPKNISGLVTRINELLQWIIVSKNDSAAAKWHFPNGYSKTREQECKTNEELQAYWKHLRAQGYKKARVGIVETWIKDV
;
A
#
# COMPACT_ATOMS: atom_id res chain seq x y z
N MET A 1 -14.51 -19.16 -5.82
CA MET A 1 -14.50 -18.73 -7.24
C MET A 1 -13.18 -18.05 -7.55
N ARG A 2 -12.45 -18.48 -8.59
CA ARG A 2 -11.19 -17.88 -9.06
C ARG A 2 -11.41 -17.26 -10.44
N LYS A 3 -10.78 -16.12 -10.73
CA LYS A 3 -10.84 -15.46 -12.04
C LYS A 3 -9.43 -15.35 -12.62
N LEU A 4 -9.32 -15.63 -13.91
CA LEU A 4 -8.09 -15.51 -14.69
C LEU A 4 -8.34 -14.46 -15.78
N ILE A 5 -7.54 -13.40 -15.82
CA ILE A 5 -7.67 -12.35 -16.85
C ILE A 5 -6.50 -12.47 -17.81
N LEU A 6 -6.81 -12.58 -19.08
CA LEU A 6 -5.85 -12.70 -20.18
C LEU A 6 -6.00 -11.49 -21.07
N SER A 7 -4.99 -10.63 -21.16
CA SER A 7 -5.06 -9.42 -21.99
C SER A 7 -4.24 -9.55 -23.26
N SER A 8 -4.65 -8.83 -24.31
CA SER A 8 -3.86 -8.72 -25.52
C SER A 8 -3.71 -7.26 -25.94
N LYS A 9 -2.47 -6.82 -26.13
CA LYS A 9 -2.18 -5.51 -26.73
C LYS A 9 -2.67 -5.43 -28.17
N LYS A 10 -2.59 -6.54 -28.93
CA LYS A 10 -3.01 -6.62 -30.34
C LYS A 10 -4.52 -6.55 -30.49
N LEU A 11 -5.26 -7.27 -29.65
CA LEU A 11 -6.73 -7.34 -29.70
C LEU A 11 -7.41 -6.21 -28.90
N GLN A 12 -6.64 -5.45 -28.12
CA GLN A 12 -7.11 -4.33 -27.30
C GLN A 12 -8.29 -4.69 -26.40
N GLY A 13 -8.04 -5.53 -25.39
CA GLY A 13 -9.02 -5.90 -24.38
C GLY A 13 -8.57 -7.15 -23.61
N SER A 14 -9.54 -7.87 -23.05
CA SER A 14 -9.28 -9.04 -22.21
C SER A 14 -10.26 -10.19 -22.42
N LEU A 15 -9.77 -11.40 -22.19
CA LEU A 15 -10.56 -12.61 -21.99
C LEU A 15 -10.55 -12.93 -20.49
N ILE A 16 -11.72 -13.01 -19.87
CA ILE A 16 -11.86 -13.31 -18.44
C ILE A 16 -12.40 -14.72 -18.30
N LEU A 17 -11.66 -15.60 -17.63
CA LEU A 17 -12.09 -16.97 -17.32
C LEU A 17 -12.50 -17.07 -15.87
N VAL A 18 -13.65 -17.69 -15.60
CA VAL A 18 -14.20 -17.86 -14.25
C VAL A 18 -14.20 -19.34 -13.90
N TYR A 19 -13.42 -19.69 -12.88
CA TYR A 19 -13.32 -21.04 -12.35
C TYR A 19 -14.07 -21.15 -11.02
N GLU A 20 -14.87 -22.20 -10.87
CA GLU A 20 -15.55 -22.56 -9.63
C GLU A 20 -15.19 -24.00 -9.26
N ASN A 21 -14.77 -24.22 -8.01
CA ASN A 21 -14.28 -25.52 -7.53
C ASN A 21 -13.19 -26.14 -8.43
N GLY A 22 -12.33 -25.30 -9.01
CA GLY A 22 -11.24 -25.73 -9.91
C GLY A 22 -11.66 -25.98 -11.36
N VAL A 23 -12.93 -25.80 -11.70
CA VAL A 23 -13.48 -26.07 -13.03
C VAL A 23 -13.91 -24.79 -13.73
N LEU A 24 -13.62 -24.65 -15.02
CA LEU A 24 -14.03 -23.51 -15.85
C LEU A 24 -15.56 -23.51 -15.98
N LYS A 25 -16.21 -22.50 -15.40
CA LYS A 25 -17.66 -22.35 -15.43
C LYS A 25 -18.13 -21.42 -16.54
N SER A 26 -17.39 -20.34 -16.76
CA SER A 26 -17.71 -19.37 -17.80
C SER A 26 -16.48 -18.61 -18.24
N PHE A 27 -16.58 -17.97 -19.40
CA PHE A 27 -15.62 -16.97 -19.84
C PHE A 27 -16.34 -15.79 -20.49
N VAL A 28 -15.72 -14.63 -20.43
CA VAL A 28 -16.24 -13.39 -21.01
C VAL A 28 -15.19 -12.82 -21.96
N ASN A 29 -15.59 -12.57 -23.20
CA ASN A 29 -14.75 -11.90 -24.19
C ASN A 29 -15.03 -10.39 -24.16
N GLU A 30 -14.04 -9.61 -23.75
CA GLU A 30 -14.07 -8.14 -23.71
C GLU A 30 -13.04 -7.51 -24.67
N PHE A 31 -12.67 -8.21 -25.74
CA PHE A 31 -11.86 -7.60 -26.80
C PHE A 31 -12.68 -6.57 -27.59
N LYS A 32 -12.07 -5.41 -27.90
CA LYS A 32 -12.75 -4.35 -28.67
C LYS A 32 -13.17 -4.80 -30.06
N LYS A 33 -12.42 -5.72 -30.66
CA LYS A 33 -12.72 -6.29 -31.97
C LYS A 33 -13.20 -7.73 -31.79
N PRO A 34 -14.20 -8.18 -32.57
CA PRO A 34 -14.58 -9.58 -32.58
C PRO A 34 -13.37 -10.43 -32.97
N LEU A 35 -13.26 -11.60 -32.33
CA LEU A 35 -12.23 -12.57 -32.66
C LEU A 35 -12.53 -13.14 -34.05
N ASN A 36 -11.50 -13.34 -34.86
CA ASN A 36 -11.65 -14.08 -36.10
C ASN A 36 -11.58 -15.60 -35.84
N ALA A 37 -11.96 -16.41 -36.84
CA ALA A 37 -12.04 -17.87 -36.70
C ALA A 37 -10.71 -18.52 -36.24
N ILE A 38 -9.57 -17.99 -36.70
CA ILE A 38 -8.24 -18.49 -36.32
C ILE A 38 -7.95 -18.20 -34.85
N GLN A 39 -8.23 -16.97 -34.41
CA GLN A 39 -8.04 -16.55 -33.02
C GLN A 39 -8.95 -17.33 -32.06
N GLU A 40 -10.20 -17.57 -32.45
CA GLU A 40 -11.11 -18.41 -31.66
C GLU A 40 -10.61 -19.85 -31.53
N ALA A 41 -10.13 -20.44 -32.63
CA ALA A 41 -9.59 -21.80 -32.62
C ALA A 41 -8.36 -21.91 -31.71
N GLU A 42 -7.43 -20.95 -31.79
CA GLU A 42 -6.23 -20.92 -30.93
C GLU A 42 -6.59 -20.74 -29.45
N ILE A 43 -7.53 -19.85 -29.13
CA ILE A 43 -7.99 -19.65 -27.75
C ILE A 43 -8.65 -20.92 -27.21
N LYS A 44 -9.52 -21.57 -28.00
CA LYS A 44 -10.16 -22.85 -27.63
C LYS A 44 -9.14 -23.96 -27.41
N ARG A 45 -8.03 -23.97 -28.16
CA ARG A 45 -6.96 -24.96 -28.03
C ARG A 45 -6.22 -24.86 -26.69
N VAL A 46 -5.98 -23.65 -26.20
CA VAL A 46 -5.21 -23.43 -24.96
C VAL A 46 -6.09 -23.34 -23.70
N LEU A 47 -7.41 -23.20 -23.88
CA LEU A 47 -8.36 -23.15 -22.77
C LEU A 47 -8.37 -24.45 -21.99
N GLN A 48 -8.10 -24.35 -20.68
CA GLN A 48 -8.09 -25.50 -19.78
C GLN A 48 -9.37 -25.55 -18.97
N PHE A 49 -10.03 -26.71 -18.98
CA PHE A 49 -11.25 -26.88 -18.19
C PHE A 49 -10.94 -27.00 -16.69
N ASN A 50 -9.79 -27.58 -16.33
CA ASN A 50 -9.33 -27.66 -14.95
C ASN A 50 -8.25 -26.60 -14.69
N PHE A 51 -8.44 -25.80 -13.64
CA PHE A 51 -7.51 -24.75 -13.24
C PHE A 51 -6.10 -25.27 -12.95
N SER A 52 -5.97 -26.50 -12.42
CA SER A 52 -4.66 -27.10 -12.11
C SER A 52 -3.79 -27.34 -13.35
N ASN A 53 -4.40 -27.39 -14.54
CA ASN A 53 -3.70 -27.59 -15.80
C ASN A 53 -3.38 -26.28 -16.53
N VAL A 54 -3.75 -25.13 -15.95
CA VAL A 54 -3.52 -23.81 -16.56
C VAL A 54 -2.03 -23.53 -16.59
N ASN A 55 -1.50 -23.33 -17.80
CA ASN A 55 -0.11 -22.96 -18.03
C ASN A 55 -0.05 -21.58 -18.69
N ALA A 56 0.60 -20.62 -18.02
CA ALA A 56 0.71 -19.25 -18.49
C ALA A 56 1.49 -19.13 -19.81
N LEU A 57 2.42 -20.05 -20.09
CA LEU A 57 3.23 -20.04 -21.31
C LEU A 57 2.39 -20.33 -22.56
N ASP A 58 1.38 -21.19 -22.45
CA ASP A 58 0.52 -21.55 -23.59
C ASP A 58 -0.33 -20.34 -24.03
N TYR A 59 -0.78 -19.53 -23.06
CA TYR A 59 -1.49 -18.28 -23.36
C TYR A 59 -0.56 -17.22 -23.94
N ALA A 60 0.65 -17.07 -23.40
CA ALA A 60 1.63 -16.13 -23.92
C ALA A 60 2.01 -16.46 -25.38
N ALA A 61 2.11 -17.75 -25.73
CA ALA A 61 2.42 -18.21 -27.08
C ALA A 61 1.39 -17.75 -28.12
N ILE A 62 0.11 -17.59 -27.73
CA ILE A 62 -0.95 -17.06 -28.60
C ILE A 62 -1.17 -15.54 -28.45
N GLY A 63 -0.27 -14.85 -27.73
CA GLY A 63 -0.32 -13.41 -27.54
C GLY A 63 -1.36 -12.94 -26.52
N LEU A 64 -1.69 -13.81 -25.56
CA LEU A 64 -2.51 -13.51 -24.38
C LEU A 64 -1.64 -13.50 -23.13
N ASP A 65 -1.41 -12.31 -22.59
CA ASP A 65 -0.63 -12.14 -21.37
C ASP A 65 -1.54 -12.30 -20.16
N LEU A 66 -1.12 -13.15 -19.21
CA LEU A 66 -1.78 -13.26 -17.91
C LEU A 66 -1.66 -11.92 -17.18
N VAL A 67 -2.81 -11.29 -16.94
CA VAL A 67 -2.92 -10.13 -16.07
C VAL A 67 -3.28 -10.64 -14.69
N SER A 68 -2.48 -10.31 -13.68
CA SER A 68 -2.89 -10.58 -12.31
C SER A 68 -4.25 -9.94 -12.09
N TYR A 69 -5.22 -10.76 -11.67
CA TYR A 69 -6.63 -10.38 -11.46
C TYR A 69 -6.81 -9.11 -10.61
N ASN A 70 -5.76 -8.69 -9.92
CA ASN A 70 -5.90 -7.99 -8.68
C ASN A 70 -4.68 -7.06 -8.45
N ALA A 71 -3.92 -6.75 -9.53
CA ALA A 71 -3.19 -5.50 -9.62
C ALA A 71 -4.22 -4.38 -9.62
N LYS A 72 -4.67 -3.99 -8.42
CA LYS A 72 -5.44 -2.77 -8.21
C LYS A 72 -4.70 -1.70 -8.99
N SER A 73 -5.30 -1.26 -10.11
CA SER A 73 -4.69 -0.24 -10.95
C SER A 73 -4.35 0.94 -10.04
N GLY A 74 -3.34 1.74 -10.39
CA GLY A 74 -3.01 2.93 -9.58
C GLY A 74 -4.26 3.72 -9.16
N GLY A 75 -5.27 3.77 -10.03
CA GLY A 75 -6.59 4.35 -9.74
C GLY A 75 -7.40 3.67 -8.62
N GLN A 76 -7.42 2.35 -8.53
CA GLN A 76 -8.11 1.64 -7.43
C GLN A 76 -7.39 1.84 -6.08
N ARG A 77 -6.05 1.88 -6.08
CA ARG A 77 -5.27 2.21 -4.88
C ARG A 77 -5.52 3.63 -4.41
N VAL A 78 -5.56 4.57 -5.36
CA VAL A 78 -5.96 5.95 -5.10
C VAL A 78 -7.37 6.02 -4.51
N ALA A 79 -8.34 5.33 -5.10
CA ALA A 79 -9.72 5.33 -4.63
C ALA A 79 -9.85 4.80 -3.18
N LEU A 80 -9.12 3.74 -2.84
CA LEU A 80 -9.07 3.21 -1.47
C LEU A 80 -8.50 4.24 -0.48
N PHE A 81 -7.39 4.88 -0.83
CA PHE A 81 -6.80 5.92 0.02
C PHE A 81 -7.77 7.09 0.21
N CYS A 82 -8.37 7.61 -0.87
CA CYS A 82 -9.31 8.72 -0.80
C CYS A 82 -10.56 8.38 0.03
N LYS A 83 -11.06 7.14 -0.09
CA LYS A 83 -12.19 6.65 0.71
C LYS A 83 -11.84 6.66 2.20
N ALA A 84 -10.69 6.09 2.59
CA ALA A 84 -10.24 6.08 3.98
C ALA A 84 -9.99 7.49 4.52
N TYR A 85 -9.40 8.38 3.71
CA TYR A 85 -9.21 9.78 4.07
C TYR A 85 -10.54 10.49 4.36
N LYS A 86 -11.52 10.34 3.46
CA LYS A 86 -12.86 10.94 3.63
C LYS A 86 -13.58 10.39 4.86
N GLN A 87 -13.42 9.10 5.15
CA GLN A 87 -13.97 8.50 6.37
C GLN A 87 -13.36 9.10 7.64
N LYS A 88 -12.04 9.36 7.67
CA LYS A 88 -11.37 9.90 8.87
C LYS A 88 -11.57 11.41 9.05
N TYR A 89 -11.55 12.19 7.97
CA TYR A 89 -11.53 13.65 8.03
C TYR A 89 -12.81 14.34 7.55
N GLY A 90 -13.79 13.59 7.03
CA GLY A 90 -15.03 14.13 6.46
C GLY A 90 -14.88 14.81 5.09
N ASN A 91 -13.67 15.20 4.71
CA ASN A 91 -13.36 15.90 3.47
C ASN A 91 -12.73 14.99 2.41
N SER A 92 -12.95 15.30 1.14
CA SER A 92 -12.32 14.58 0.02
C SER A 92 -10.84 14.91 -0.08
N TYR A 93 -10.01 13.89 -0.32
CA TYR A 93 -8.59 14.06 -0.61
C TYR A 93 -8.39 14.42 -2.10
N LEU A 94 -7.63 15.49 -2.39
CA LEU A 94 -7.29 15.88 -3.75
C LEU A 94 -5.97 15.21 -4.15
N VAL A 95 -6.04 14.31 -5.13
CA VAL A 95 -4.89 13.51 -5.57
C VAL A 95 -4.20 14.20 -6.73
N SER A 96 -2.89 14.41 -6.63
CA SER A 96 -2.08 14.85 -7.76
C SER A 96 -1.70 13.69 -8.69
N GLY A 97 -1.40 14.00 -9.96
CA GLY A 97 -0.92 12.98 -10.92
C GLY A 97 0.36 12.27 -10.45
N LYS A 98 1.22 12.97 -9.71
CA LYS A 98 2.46 12.40 -9.12
C LYS A 98 2.14 11.34 -8.06
N GLU A 99 1.20 11.62 -7.17
CA GLU A 99 0.76 10.67 -6.14
C GLU A 99 0.09 9.43 -6.73
N GLY A 100 -0.70 9.61 -7.79
CA GLY A 100 -1.27 8.48 -8.53
C GLY A 100 -0.20 7.57 -9.13
N ALA A 101 0.89 8.15 -9.65
CA ALA A 101 2.04 7.38 -10.15
C ALA A 101 2.78 6.64 -9.04
N LEU A 102 2.97 7.26 -7.87
CA LEU A 102 3.61 6.64 -6.71
C LEU A 102 2.83 5.40 -6.24
N LEU A 103 1.51 5.49 -6.12
CA LEU A 103 0.68 4.34 -5.73
C LEU A 103 0.68 3.22 -6.77
N LYS A 104 0.85 3.55 -8.06
CA LYS A 104 1.00 2.55 -9.12
C LYS A 104 2.31 1.76 -8.98
N GLN A 105 3.39 2.41 -8.58
CA GLN A 105 4.71 1.79 -8.37
C GLN A 105 4.88 1.18 -6.98
N PHE A 106 3.90 1.36 -6.09
CA PHE A 106 3.98 0.92 -4.71
C PHE A 106 4.10 -0.61 -4.61
N PRO A 107 5.22 -1.14 -4.08
CA PRO A 107 5.44 -2.57 -4.02
C PRO A 107 4.55 -3.19 -2.94
N LEU A 108 3.86 -4.28 -3.30
CA LEU A 108 3.05 -5.07 -2.36
C LEU A 108 3.35 -6.54 -2.59
N THR A 109 3.49 -7.29 -1.51
CA THR A 109 3.70 -8.74 -1.55
C THR A 109 2.39 -9.48 -1.82
N HIS A 110 1.28 -9.02 -1.23
CA HIS A 110 -0.06 -9.50 -1.52
C HIS A 110 -1.05 -8.34 -1.75
N GLU A 111 -2.10 -8.58 -2.53
CA GLU A 111 -3.01 -7.52 -3.00
C GLU A 111 -3.98 -7.02 -1.91
N ASP A 112 -4.25 -7.86 -0.91
CA ASP A 112 -5.02 -7.50 0.29
C ASP A 112 -4.19 -6.66 1.28
N ASP A 113 -2.88 -6.56 1.07
CA ASP A 113 -2.00 -5.81 1.97
C ASP A 113 -2.25 -4.31 1.86
N PHE A 114 -2.59 -3.79 0.68
CA PHE A 114 -2.76 -2.34 0.52
C PHE A 114 -3.88 -1.79 1.39
N GLU A 115 -5.00 -2.49 1.46
CA GLU A 115 -6.16 -2.03 2.25
C GLU A 115 -5.84 -2.05 3.75
N LYS A 116 -5.17 -3.11 4.22
CA LYS A 116 -4.67 -3.21 5.60
C LYS A 116 -3.64 -2.12 5.90
N ILE A 117 -2.72 -1.87 4.99
CA ILE A 117 -1.71 -0.81 5.09
C ILE A 117 -2.37 0.55 5.18
N VAL A 118 -3.36 0.84 4.32
CA VAL A 118 -4.08 2.12 4.36
C VAL A 118 -4.85 2.28 5.67
N ALA A 119 -5.58 1.25 6.11
CA ALA A 119 -6.29 1.28 7.39
C ALA A 119 -5.33 1.56 8.55
N ALA A 120 -4.24 0.78 8.64
CA ALA A 120 -3.21 0.97 9.65
C ALA A 120 -2.54 2.35 9.56
N TYR A 121 -2.29 2.87 8.36
CA TYR A 121 -1.73 4.21 8.18
C TYR A 121 -2.65 5.27 8.75
N PHE A 122 -3.96 5.18 8.49
CA PHE A 122 -4.91 6.13 9.06
C PHE A 122 -5.08 5.95 10.56
N GLU A 123 -4.98 4.75 11.12
CA GLU A 123 -5.03 4.49 12.56
C GLU A 123 -3.76 4.89 13.31
N CYS A 124 -2.60 4.84 12.65
CA CYS A 124 -1.30 5.15 13.21
C CYS A 124 -1.27 6.61 13.68
N ASN A 125 -1.17 6.82 14.99
CA ASN A 125 -1.09 8.15 15.60
C ASN A 125 0.36 8.65 15.74
N GLU A 126 1.30 7.96 15.10
CA GLU A 126 2.70 8.36 15.09
C GLU A 126 2.93 9.65 14.33
N TRP A 127 3.87 10.44 14.84
CA TRP A 127 4.20 11.76 14.30
C TRP A 127 4.66 11.67 12.84
N TRP A 128 5.48 10.66 12.50
CA TRP A 128 5.99 10.45 11.14
C TRP A 128 4.91 10.03 10.15
N ALA A 129 3.77 9.57 10.65
CA ALA A 129 2.61 9.22 9.86
C ALA A 129 1.67 10.42 9.64
N SER A 130 2.04 11.61 10.12
CA SER A 130 1.30 12.87 9.92
C SER A 130 2.13 13.85 9.06
N PRO A 131 1.51 14.61 8.15
CA PRO A 131 0.10 14.59 7.76
C PRO A 131 -0.25 13.34 6.92
N LYS A 132 -1.50 12.87 7.00
CA LYS A 132 -1.99 11.71 6.23
C LYS A 132 -2.10 12.07 4.75
N ASN A 133 -1.08 11.74 3.97
CA ASN A 133 -1.06 11.96 2.52
C ASN A 133 -0.41 10.78 1.80
N ILE A 134 -0.63 10.68 0.49
CA ILE A 134 -0.16 9.53 -0.31
C ILE A 134 1.37 9.46 -0.31
N SER A 135 2.04 10.59 -0.50
CA SER A 135 3.51 10.64 -0.50
C SER A 135 4.10 10.13 0.82
N GLY A 136 3.51 10.53 1.95
CA GLY A 136 3.92 10.12 3.30
C GLY A 136 3.71 8.64 3.55
N LEU A 137 2.56 8.09 3.12
CA LEU A 137 2.32 6.64 3.13
C LEU A 137 3.42 5.89 2.36
N VAL A 138 3.73 6.36 1.15
CA VAL A 138 4.68 5.68 0.27
C VAL A 138 6.10 5.75 0.82
N THR A 139 6.53 6.91 1.30
CA THR A 139 7.87 7.10 1.85
C THR A 139 8.08 6.40 3.19
N ARG A 140 7.03 6.22 4.00
CA ARG A 140 7.11 5.66 5.36
C ARG A 140 6.54 4.25 5.50
N ILE A 141 6.49 3.51 4.38
CA ILE A 141 5.86 2.20 4.38
C ILE A 141 6.60 1.20 5.28
N ASN A 142 7.93 1.25 5.32
CA ASN A 142 8.70 0.33 6.13
C ASN A 142 8.45 0.59 7.63
N GLU A 143 8.44 1.85 8.05
CA GLU A 143 8.10 2.27 9.41
C GLU A 143 6.68 1.84 9.78
N LEU A 144 5.73 1.96 8.85
CA LEU A 144 4.36 1.52 9.04
C LEU A 144 4.23 0.00 9.14
N LEU A 145 4.93 -0.77 8.31
CA LEU A 145 4.93 -2.23 8.39
C LEU A 145 5.52 -2.72 9.71
N GLN A 146 6.61 -2.10 10.17
CA GLN A 146 7.17 -2.37 11.50
C GLN A 146 6.17 -2.02 12.60
N TRP A 147 5.51 -0.87 12.51
CA TRP A 147 4.48 -0.48 13.46
C TRP A 147 3.29 -1.47 13.48
N ILE A 148 2.85 -1.99 12.32
CA ILE A 148 1.79 -3.01 12.24
C ILE A 148 2.23 -4.32 12.93
N ILE A 149 3.50 -4.72 12.76
CA ILE A 149 4.04 -5.93 13.39
C ILE A 149 4.12 -5.73 14.92
N VAL A 150 4.65 -4.60 15.37
CA VAL A 150 4.81 -4.28 16.78
C VAL A 150 3.46 -4.07 17.47
N SER A 151 2.54 -3.32 16.87
CA SER A 151 1.19 -3.09 17.43
C SER A 151 0.34 -4.35 17.53
N LYS A 152 0.61 -5.39 16.72
CA LYS A 152 -0.01 -6.72 16.87
C LYS A 152 0.58 -7.54 18.02
N ASN A 153 1.81 -7.25 18.42
CA ASN A 153 2.51 -7.94 19.51
C ASN A 153 2.39 -7.20 20.85
N ASP A 154 2.14 -5.89 20.83
CA ASP A 154 2.08 -5.04 22.02
C ASP A 154 0.62 -4.73 22.41
N SER A 155 -0.03 -5.70 23.05
CA SER A 155 -1.21 -5.44 23.88
C SER A 155 -0.87 -4.79 25.23
N ALA A 156 0.35 -4.31 25.46
CA ALA A 156 0.71 -3.56 26.66
C ALA A 156 1.97 -2.69 26.48
N ALA A 157 1.81 -1.38 26.67
CA ALA A 157 2.85 -0.43 27.12
C ALA A 157 3.84 0.18 26.11
N ALA A 158 3.40 1.15 25.30
CA ALA A 158 4.15 2.40 25.08
C ALA A 158 3.21 3.49 24.51
N LYS A 159 2.73 4.40 25.34
CA LYS A 159 1.75 5.43 24.95
C LYS A 159 2.31 6.48 23.96
N TRP A 160 3.63 6.55 23.80
CA TRP A 160 4.29 7.53 22.92
C TRP A 160 5.59 6.97 22.33
N HIS A 161 5.74 7.01 21.01
CA HIS A 161 7.03 6.76 20.35
C HIS A 161 7.68 8.10 19.95
N PHE A 162 8.97 8.23 20.24
CA PHE A 162 9.77 9.43 20.00
C PHE A 162 10.94 9.09 19.06
N PRO A 163 11.41 10.04 18.23
CA PRO A 163 12.58 9.83 17.38
C PRO A 163 13.85 9.64 18.21
N ASN A 164 14.79 8.86 17.66
CA ASN A 164 16.14 8.79 18.20
C ASN A 164 16.87 10.11 17.91
N GLY A 165 17.05 10.94 18.94
CA GLY A 165 17.71 12.23 18.86
C GLY A 165 16.82 13.46 19.06
N TYR A 166 17.45 14.57 19.42
CA TYR A 166 16.74 15.83 19.65
C TYR A 166 16.32 16.53 18.36
N SER A 167 15.03 16.83 18.28
CA SER A 167 14.39 17.71 17.30
C SER A 167 13.67 18.86 18.01
N LYS A 168 14.06 20.10 17.67
CA LYS A 168 13.39 21.32 18.15
C LYS A 168 11.94 21.40 17.67
N THR A 169 11.69 20.95 16.44
CA THR A 169 10.33 20.89 15.87
C THR A 169 9.43 19.97 16.70
N ARG A 170 9.94 18.80 17.12
CA ARG A 170 9.17 17.86 17.96
C ARG A 170 8.85 18.43 19.34
N GLU A 171 9.79 19.15 19.94
CA GLU A 171 9.57 19.81 21.23
C GLU A 171 8.43 20.84 21.14
N GLN A 172 8.38 21.62 20.05
CA GLN A 172 7.31 22.60 19.79
C GLN A 172 5.97 21.96 19.45
N GLU A 173 5.97 20.75 18.88
CA GLU A 173 4.76 20.00 18.52
C GLU A 173 4.14 19.22 19.69
N CYS A 174 4.85 19.08 20.82
CA CYS A 174 4.29 18.48 22.03
C CYS A 174 3.15 19.37 22.55
N LYS A 175 1.91 18.92 22.44
CA LYS A 175 0.72 19.74 22.75
C LYS A 175 0.38 19.76 24.24
N THR A 176 0.95 18.83 25.00
CA THR A 176 0.69 18.67 26.44
C THR A 176 2.01 18.60 27.21
N ASN A 177 1.97 19.06 28.47
CA ASN A 177 3.12 18.95 29.37
C ASN A 177 3.53 17.48 29.62
N GLU A 178 2.57 16.56 29.61
CA GLU A 178 2.81 15.11 29.77
C GLU A 178 3.64 14.55 28.60
N GLU A 179 3.28 14.91 27.37
CA GLU A 179 4.00 14.51 26.16
C GLU A 179 5.41 15.11 26.11
N LEU A 180 5.54 16.38 26.49
CA LEU A 180 6.82 17.08 26.56
C LEU A 180 7.77 16.43 27.58
N GLN A 181 7.26 16.08 28.77
CA GLN A 181 8.03 15.38 29.78
C GLN A 181 8.44 13.96 29.34
N ALA A 182 7.54 13.25 28.65
CA ALA A 182 7.84 11.93 28.10
C ALA A 182 8.94 12.01 27.02
N TYR A 183 8.91 13.04 26.16
CA TYR A 183 9.94 13.29 25.15
C TYR A 183 11.30 13.61 25.81
N TRP A 184 11.33 14.49 26.80
CA TRP A 184 12.57 14.77 27.55
C TRP A 184 13.09 13.57 28.34
N LYS A 185 12.21 12.70 28.84
CA LYS A 185 12.61 11.43 29.48
C LYS A 185 13.25 10.49 28.46
N HIS A 186 12.68 10.40 27.26
CA HIS A 186 13.25 9.61 26.17
C HIS A 186 14.64 10.12 25.74
N LEU A 187 14.81 11.44 25.58
CA LEU A 187 16.10 12.05 25.27
C LEU A 187 17.17 11.74 26.34
N ARG A 188 16.81 11.85 27.63
CA ARG A 188 17.71 11.48 28.73
C ARG A 188 18.10 10.00 28.71
N ALA A 189 17.15 9.11 28.41
CA ALA A 189 17.44 7.67 28.27
C ALA A 189 18.42 7.39 27.12
N GLN A 190 18.50 8.27 26.12
CA GLN A 190 19.47 8.20 25.02
C GLN A 190 20.79 8.93 25.30
N GLY A 191 20.99 9.46 26.51
CA GLY A 191 22.21 10.16 26.90
C GLY A 191 22.25 11.64 26.49
N TYR A 192 21.13 12.23 26.09
CA TYR A 192 21.07 13.68 25.87
C TYR A 192 20.92 14.44 27.18
N LYS A 193 21.60 15.59 27.29
CA LYS A 193 21.49 16.53 28.39
C LYS A 193 21.20 17.93 27.86
N LYS A 194 20.50 18.75 28.66
CA LYS A 194 20.37 20.17 28.36
C LYS A 194 21.70 20.87 28.61
N ALA A 195 22.18 21.59 27.62
CA ALA A 195 23.38 22.39 27.70
C ALA A 195 23.18 23.70 26.94
N ARG A 196 23.89 24.73 27.38
CA ARG A 196 23.83 26.06 26.77
C ARG A 196 24.87 26.14 25.66
N VAL A 197 24.41 26.35 24.42
CA VAL A 197 25.29 26.60 23.26
C VAL A 197 25.12 28.07 22.87
N GLY A 198 26.05 28.90 23.34
CA GLY A 198 25.97 30.36 23.21
C GLY A 198 24.80 30.94 24.00
N ILE A 199 23.84 31.57 23.31
CA ILE A 199 22.68 32.23 23.94
C ILE A 199 21.49 31.24 24.07
N VAL A 200 21.52 30.09 23.42
CA VAL A 200 20.41 29.14 23.33
C VAL A 200 20.65 27.93 24.23
N GLU A 201 19.64 27.54 25.01
CA GLU A 201 19.61 26.26 25.71
C GLU A 201 19.07 25.17 24.77
N THR A 202 19.80 24.06 24.62
CA THR A 202 19.43 22.96 23.70
C THR A 202 19.84 21.61 24.27
N TRP A 203 19.30 20.52 23.71
CA TRP A 203 19.73 19.17 24.05
C TRP A 203 20.96 18.76 23.24
N ILE A 204 22.00 18.32 23.92
CA ILE A 204 23.25 17.82 23.32
C ILE A 204 23.45 16.39 23.80
N LYS A 205 23.93 15.52 22.92
CA LYS A 205 24.34 14.17 23.29
C LYS A 205 25.79 14.23 23.75
N ASP A 206 26.07 13.81 24.99
CA ASP A 206 27.46 13.56 25.38
C ASP A 206 27.98 12.43 24.50
N VAL A 207 29.10 12.67 23.82
CA VAL A 207 29.80 11.67 22.98
C VAL A 207 30.40 10.59 23.88
#